data_AF-A0A838IGB7-F1
#
_entry.id   AF-A0A838IGB7-F1
#
_cell.length_a   1.000
_cell.length_b   1.000
_cell.length_c   1.000
_cell.angle_alpha   90.00
_cell.angle_beta   90.00
_cell.angle_gamma   90.00
#
_symmetry.space_group_name_H-M   'P 1'
#
loop_
_entity.id
_entity.type
_entity.pdbx_description
1 polymer ?
#
loop_
_entity_poly.entity_id
_entity_poly.type
_entity_poly.pdbx_seq_one_letter_code
_entity_poly.pdbx_strand_id
1 'polypeptide(L)'
;AELLANAELTDRTRLLAIHEARERGISEAEPALLALLEHDNDALVIAAGAALSHLGANNAAPQLVAATERMSRARQHEEMVQLIYTLGRLDDPGARIYLETLEQAHGEPRVRDAARESLERAKKLSGRQP
;
A
#
# COMPACT_ATOMS: atom_id res chain seq x y z
N ALA A 1 -8.91 -7.21 14.97
CA ALA A 1 -9.62 -7.61 13.74
C ALA A 1 -11.08 -7.15 13.72
N GLU A 2 -11.85 -7.41 14.78
CA GLU A 2 -13.32 -7.16 14.82
C GLU A 2 -13.73 -5.71 14.53
N LEU A 3 -12.95 -4.72 14.98
CA LEU A 3 -13.17 -3.29 14.70
C LEU A 3 -12.90 -2.87 13.25
N LEU A 4 -12.18 -3.66 12.45
CA LEU A 4 -11.93 -3.33 11.04
C LEU A 4 -13.03 -3.87 10.12
N ALA A 5 -13.73 -4.92 10.55
CA ALA A 5 -14.75 -5.61 9.77
C ALA A 5 -16.18 -5.07 10.00
N ASN A 6 -16.42 -4.26 11.04
CA ASN A 6 -17.76 -3.79 11.36
C ASN A 6 -18.20 -2.63 10.44
N ALA A 7 -19.18 -2.87 9.57
CA ALA A 7 -19.73 -1.91 8.59
C ALA A 7 -20.24 -0.60 9.19
N GLU A 8 -20.73 -0.62 10.43
CA GLU A 8 -21.36 0.53 11.11
C GLU A 8 -20.34 1.52 11.69
N LEU A 9 -19.04 1.22 11.64
CA LEU A 9 -18.00 2.08 12.16
C LEU A 9 -17.67 3.21 11.18
N THR A 10 -17.56 4.42 11.72
CA THR A 10 -17.11 5.60 10.97
C THR A 10 -15.69 5.40 10.44
N ASP A 11 -15.38 6.04 9.32
CA ASP A 11 -14.03 6.03 8.72
C ASP A 11 -12.96 6.48 9.72
N ARG A 12 -13.28 7.44 10.59
CA ARG A 12 -12.39 7.88 11.67
C ARG A 12 -12.05 6.73 12.63
N THR A 13 -13.05 5.95 13.04
CA THR A 13 -12.83 4.82 13.95
C THR A 13 -12.00 3.73 13.27
N ARG A 14 -12.26 3.48 11.98
CA ARG A 14 -11.46 2.53 11.19
C ARG A 14 -10.00 2.98 11.09
N LEU A 15 -9.73 4.25 10.80
CA LEU A 15 -8.36 4.79 10.77
C LEU A 15 -7.60 4.55 12.08
N LEU A 16 -8.26 4.80 13.23
CA LEU A 16 -7.66 4.52 14.54
C LEU A 16 -7.35 3.04 14.72
N ALA A 17 -8.27 2.15 14.33
CA ALA A 17 -8.07 0.71 14.42
C ALA A 17 -6.94 0.22 13.50
N ILE A 18 -6.77 0.80 12.30
CA ILE A 18 -5.66 0.49 11.40
C ILE A 18 -4.33 0.89 12.03
N HIS A 19 -4.25 2.10 12.60
CA HIS A 19 -3.04 2.59 13.26
C HIS A 19 -2.67 1.72 14.46
N GLU A 20 -3.65 1.37 15.30
CA GLU A 20 -3.44 0.48 16.43
C GLU A 20 -2.95 -0.90 15.98
N ALA A 21 -3.59 -1.50 14.97
CA ALA A 21 -3.19 -2.81 14.46
C ALA A 21 -1.75 -2.80 13.94
N ARG A 22 -1.36 -1.74 13.22
CA ARG A 22 0.01 -1.54 12.75
C ARG A 22 0.99 -1.40 13.90
N GLU A 23 0.72 -0.50 14.84
CA GLU A 23 1.63 -0.20 15.97
C GLU A 23 1.84 -1.40 16.89
N ARG A 24 0.80 -2.22 17.05
CA ARG A 24 0.85 -3.42 17.90
C ARG A 24 1.26 -4.69 17.15
N GLY A 25 1.48 -4.61 15.84
CA GLY A 25 1.88 -5.76 15.03
C GLY A 25 0.82 -6.87 14.96
N ILE A 26 -0.48 -6.52 14.87
CA ILE A 26 -1.58 -7.49 14.91
C ILE A 26 -1.76 -8.13 13.53
N SER A 27 -1.02 -9.20 13.24
CA SER A 27 -1.12 -9.95 11.97
C SER A 27 -2.52 -10.52 11.71
N GLU A 28 -3.31 -10.82 12.74
CA GLU A 28 -4.71 -11.27 12.59
C GLU A 28 -5.61 -10.19 11.98
N ALA A 29 -5.15 -8.93 11.89
CA ALA A 29 -5.85 -7.87 11.20
C ALA A 29 -5.68 -7.93 9.67
N GLU A 30 -4.72 -8.70 9.14
CA GLU A 30 -4.41 -8.77 7.71
C GLU A 30 -5.63 -8.96 6.80
N PRO A 31 -6.55 -9.93 7.05
CA PRO A 31 -7.72 -10.10 6.18
C PRO A 31 -8.63 -8.86 6.14
N ALA A 32 -8.78 -8.18 7.27
CA ALA A 32 -9.60 -6.98 7.35
C ALA A 32 -8.91 -5.76 6.72
N LEU A 33 -7.58 -5.68 6.83
CA LEU A 33 -6.78 -4.66 6.16
C LEU A 33 -6.78 -4.86 4.63
N LEU A 34 -6.71 -6.10 4.15
CA LEU A 34 -6.83 -6.43 2.72
C LEU A 34 -8.18 -5.95 2.16
N ALA A 35 -9.28 -6.23 2.87
CA ALA A 35 -10.61 -5.75 2.47
C ALA A 35 -10.70 -4.22 2.35
N LEU A 36 -9.95 -3.47 3.15
CA LEU A 36 -9.95 -2.00 3.11
C LEU A 36 -9.24 -1.41 1.89
N LEU A 37 -8.47 -2.20 1.13
CA LEU A 37 -7.83 -1.74 -0.13
C LEU A 37 -8.85 -1.48 -1.26
N GLU A 38 -10.06 -2.00 -1.11
CA GLU A 38 -11.19 -1.83 -2.02
C GLU A 38 -12.16 -0.73 -1.56
N HIS A 39 -11.88 -0.05 -0.44
CA HIS A 39 -12.75 0.99 0.09
C HIS A 39 -12.74 2.27 -0.77
N ASP A 40 -13.86 2.98 -0.80
CA ASP A 40 -14.01 4.26 -1.53
C ASP A 40 -13.31 5.45 -0.85
N ASN A 41 -12.72 5.24 0.32
CA ASN A 41 -12.04 6.30 1.07
C ASN A 41 -10.54 6.09 0.95
N ASP A 42 -9.89 6.96 0.18
CA ASP A 42 -8.45 6.86 -0.10
C ASP A 42 -7.59 6.88 1.16
N ALA A 43 -8.01 7.62 2.20
CA ALA A 43 -7.29 7.63 3.47
C ALA A 43 -7.29 6.25 4.15
N LEU A 44 -8.41 5.51 4.06
CA LEU A 44 -8.48 4.14 4.58
C LEU A 44 -7.65 3.18 3.74
N VAL A 45 -7.69 3.30 2.41
CA VAL A 45 -6.89 2.48 1.48
C VAL A 45 -5.40 2.66 1.76
N ILE A 46 -4.95 3.91 1.84
CA ILE A 46 -3.55 4.26 2.14
C ILE A 46 -3.13 3.74 3.51
N ALA A 47 -3.93 3.98 4.54
CA ALA A 47 -3.63 3.53 5.89
C ALA A 47 -3.52 2.01 5.97
N ALA A 48 -4.44 1.29 5.31
CA ALA A 48 -4.46 -0.16 5.25
C ALA A 48 -3.22 -0.70 4.52
N GLY A 49 -2.86 -0.11 3.37
CA GLY A 49 -1.64 -0.46 2.65
C GLY A 49 -0.39 -0.27 3.50
N ALA A 50 -0.25 0.89 4.14
CA ALA A 50 0.88 1.18 5.02
C ALA A 50 0.97 0.15 6.17
N ALA A 51 -0.17 -0.22 6.78
CA ALA A 51 -0.22 -1.25 7.81
C ALA A 51 0.21 -2.62 7.28
N LEU A 52 -0.32 -3.07 6.14
CA LEU A 52 0.04 -4.34 5.52
C LEU A 52 1.55 -4.43 5.21
N SER A 53 2.14 -3.38 4.64
CA SER A 53 3.59 -3.35 4.38
C SER A 53 4.44 -3.32 5.65
N HIS A 54 3.90 -2.79 6.76
CA HIS A 54 4.58 -2.81 8.06
C HIS A 54 4.54 -4.20 8.69
N LEU A 55 3.43 -4.92 8.52
CA LEU A 55 3.25 -6.29 8.99
C LEU A 55 4.00 -7.33 8.12
N GLY A 56 4.55 -6.92 6.97
CA GLY A 56 5.22 -7.83 6.04
C GLY A 56 4.25 -8.70 5.23
N ALA A 57 3.01 -8.25 5.06
CA ALA A 57 1.96 -8.96 4.34
C ALA A 57 2.18 -8.87 2.81
N ASN A 58 3.16 -9.63 2.29
CA ASN A 58 3.51 -9.63 0.86
C ASN A 58 2.35 -10.10 -0.05
N ASN A 59 1.43 -10.91 0.47
CA ASN A 59 0.20 -11.31 -0.21
C ASN A 59 -0.74 -10.14 -0.56
N ALA A 60 -0.53 -8.94 0.02
CA ALA A 60 -1.28 -7.73 -0.30
C ALA A 60 -0.89 -7.10 -1.65
N ALA A 61 0.23 -7.50 -2.24
CA ALA A 61 0.77 -6.86 -3.44
C ALA A 61 -0.25 -6.74 -4.60
N PRO A 62 -1.00 -7.79 -5.00
CA PRO A 62 -1.96 -7.68 -6.09
C PRO A 62 -3.07 -6.65 -5.81
N GLN A 63 -3.56 -6.59 -4.58
CA GLN A 63 -4.63 -5.67 -4.19
C GLN A 63 -4.12 -4.22 -4.08
N LEU A 64 -2.89 -4.03 -3.62
CA LEU A 64 -2.24 -2.71 -3.60
C LEU A 64 -1.95 -2.19 -5.01
N VAL A 65 -1.56 -3.08 -5.94
CA VAL A 65 -1.45 -2.73 -7.37
C VAL A 65 -2.81 -2.27 -7.91
N ALA A 66 -3.87 -3.05 -7.68
CA ALA A 66 -5.22 -2.70 -8.12
C ALA A 66 -5.72 -1.36 -7.54
N ALA A 67 -5.43 -1.09 -6.26
CA ALA A 67 -5.74 0.19 -5.62
C ALA A 67 -4.96 1.35 -6.25
N THR A 68 -3.68 1.15 -6.54
CA THR A 68 -2.81 2.15 -7.17
C THR A 68 -3.29 2.47 -8.60
N GLU A 69 -3.72 1.46 -9.37
CA GLU A 69 -4.31 1.65 -10.70
C GLU A 69 -5.65 2.40 -10.65
N ARG A 70 -6.46 2.17 -9.61
CA ARG A 70 -7.71 2.91 -9.40
C ARG A 70 -7.44 4.40 -9.19
N MET A 71 -6.47 4.73 -8.33
CA MET A 71 -6.04 6.11 -8.07
C MET A 71 -5.44 6.77 -9.32
N SER A 72 -4.65 6.04 -10.11
CA SER A 72 -4.12 6.53 -11.39
C SER A 72 -5.26 6.92 -12.35
N ARG A 73 -6.27 6.05 -12.52
CA ARG A 73 -7.45 6.34 -13.36
C ARG A 73 -8.26 7.53 -12.85
N ALA A 74 -8.36 7.70 -11.53
CA ALA A 74 -9.03 8.84 -10.89
C ALA A 74 -8.18 10.13 -10.86
N ARG A 75 -6.94 10.10 -11.39
CA ARG A 75 -5.97 11.21 -11.34
C ARG A 75 -5.60 11.67 -9.92
N GLN A 76 -5.69 10.76 -8.96
CA GLN A 76 -5.33 10.96 -7.55
C GLN A 76 -3.83 10.68 -7.35
N HIS A 77 -3.00 11.48 -8.04
CA HIS A 77 -1.56 11.20 -8.10
C HIS A 77 -0.86 11.36 -6.74
N GLU A 78 -1.39 12.19 -5.84
CA GLU A 78 -0.81 12.38 -4.50
C GLU A 78 -1.03 11.14 -3.62
N GLU A 79 -2.24 10.59 -3.65
CA GLU A 79 -2.62 9.35 -2.98
C GLU A 79 -1.88 8.15 -3.59
N MET A 80 -1.80 8.10 -4.92
CA MET A 80 -1.09 7.07 -5.67
C MET A 80 0.38 6.97 -5.25
N VAL A 81 1.06 8.10 -5.07
CA VAL A 81 2.47 8.14 -4.61
C VAL A 81 2.65 7.45 -3.25
N GLN A 82 1.68 7.55 -2.34
CA GLN A 82 1.77 6.89 -1.04
C GLN A 82 1.65 5.36 -1.17
N LEU A 83 0.79 4.87 -2.06
CA LEU A 83 0.70 3.44 -2.36
C LEU A 83 1.94 2.91 -3.09
N ILE A 84 2.58 3.72 -3.94
CA ILE A 84 3.85 3.38 -4.60
C ILE A 84 4.97 3.14 -3.58
N TYR A 85 5.08 3.97 -2.55
CA TYR A 85 6.04 3.73 -1.47
C TYR A 85 5.70 2.49 -0.65
N THR A 86 4.42 2.20 -0.47
CA THR A 86 3.95 0.99 0.21
C THR A 86 4.32 -0.26 -0.59
N LEU A 87 4.06 -0.29 -1.90
CA LEU A 87 4.43 -1.37 -2.81
C LEU A 87 5.94 -1.62 -2.82
N GLY A 88 6.76 -0.56 -2.79
CA GLY A 88 8.21 -0.66 -2.74
C GLY A 88 8.79 -1.30 -1.48
N ARG A 89 7.97 -1.48 -0.42
CA ARG A 89 8.35 -2.15 0.81
C ARG A 89 8.01 -3.64 0.82
N LEU A 90 7.17 -4.08 -0.11
CA LEU A 90 6.80 -5.49 -0.23
C LEU A 90 7.89 -6.24 -0.99
N ASP A 91 8.20 -7.44 -0.51
CA ASP A 91 9.08 -8.37 -1.23
C ASP A 91 8.24 -9.22 -2.18
N ASP A 92 7.69 -8.57 -3.22
CA ASP A 92 6.82 -9.20 -4.22
C ASP A 92 7.28 -8.88 -5.65
N PRO A 93 7.53 -9.90 -6.51
CA PRO A 93 7.92 -9.68 -7.90
C PRO A 93 6.90 -8.92 -8.74
N GLY A 94 5.60 -9.11 -8.48
CA GLY A 94 4.52 -8.42 -9.20
C GLY A 94 4.50 -6.92 -8.88
N ALA A 95 4.60 -6.56 -7.60
CA ALA A 95 4.76 -5.18 -7.15
C ALA A 95 5.99 -4.54 -7.81
N ARG A 96 7.12 -5.26 -7.88
CA ARG A 96 8.33 -4.77 -8.53
C ARG A 96 8.13 -4.48 -10.02
N ILE A 97 7.56 -5.42 -10.78
CA ILE A 97 7.30 -5.24 -12.23
C ILE A 97 6.36 -4.04 -12.46
N TYR A 98 5.36 -3.89 -11.61
CA TYR A 98 4.44 -2.76 -11.68
C TYR A 98 5.17 -1.43 -11.45
N LEU A 99 6.02 -1.34 -10.43
CA LEU A 99 6.84 -0.15 -10.17
C LEU A 99 7.79 0.16 -11.34
N GLU A 100 8.42 -0.85 -11.96
CA GLU A 100 9.27 -0.66 -13.15
C GLU A 100 8.47 -0.09 -14.33
N THR A 101 7.21 -0.53 -14.48
CA THR A 101 6.31 0.00 -15.52
C THR A 101 5.94 1.47 -15.24
N LEU A 102 5.63 1.81 -13.98
CA LEU A 102 5.31 3.18 -13.58
C LEU A 102 6.50 4.12 -13.81
N GLU A 103 7.71 3.71 -13.43
CA GLU A 103 8.94 4.48 -13.66
C GLU A 103 9.15 4.82 -15.13
N GLN A 104 8.91 3.85 -16.03
CA GLN A 104 9.21 4.00 -17.46
C GLN A 104 8.14 4.74 -18.24
N ALA A 105 6.86 4.49 -17.96
CA ALA A 105 5.77 4.83 -18.87
C ALA A 105 4.70 5.75 -18.28
N HIS A 106 4.68 6.01 -16.97
CA HIS A 106 3.62 6.83 -16.39
C HIS A 106 3.73 8.30 -16.82
N GLY A 107 2.63 8.95 -17.18
CA GLY A 107 2.63 10.33 -17.71
C GLY A 107 3.03 11.39 -16.66
N GLU A 108 2.67 11.18 -15.40
CA GLU A 108 2.96 12.09 -14.29
C GLU A 108 4.42 11.93 -13.78
N PRO A 109 5.27 12.98 -13.82
CA PRO A 109 6.65 12.92 -13.33
C PRO A 109 6.78 12.46 -11.87
N ARG A 110 5.91 12.95 -10.98
CA ARG A 110 5.96 12.59 -9.55
C ARG A 110 5.77 11.09 -9.32
N VAL A 111 4.91 10.45 -10.12
CA VAL A 111 4.67 9.02 -10.05
C VAL A 111 5.89 8.24 -10.54
N ARG A 112 6.52 8.67 -11.64
CA ARG A 112 7.76 8.03 -12.13
C ARG A 112 8.88 8.13 -11.09
N ASP A 113 9.06 9.31 -10.50
CA ASP A 113 10.10 9.57 -9.51
C ASP A 113 9.89 8.73 -8.23
N ALA A 114 8.64 8.64 -7.75
CA ALA A 114 8.30 7.80 -6.60
C ALA A 114 8.56 6.31 -6.89
N ALA A 115 8.20 5.83 -8.08
CA ALA A 115 8.43 4.44 -8.45
C ALA A 115 9.93 4.10 -8.53
N ARG A 116 10.73 4.97 -9.16
CA ARG A 116 12.20 4.85 -9.17
C ARG A 116 12.77 4.82 -7.75
N GLU A 117 12.36 5.74 -6.90
CA GLU A 117 12.84 5.82 -5.53
C GLU A 117 12.49 4.55 -4.73
N SER A 118 11.27 4.05 -4.87
CA SER A 118 10.83 2.78 -4.27
C SER A 118 11.72 1.61 -4.71
N LEU A 119 12.00 1.50 -6.02
CA LEU A 119 12.86 0.45 -6.57
C LEU A 119 14.30 0.55 -6.06
N GLU A 120 14.86 1.75 -5.99
CA GLU A 120 16.20 1.97 -5.45
C GLU A 120 16.29 1.61 -3.97
N ARG A 121 15.27 1.94 -3.18
CA ARG A 121 15.18 1.58 -1.76
C ARG A 121 15.11 0.06 -1.60
N ALA A 122 14.27 -0.62 -2.37
CA ALA A 122 14.15 -2.08 -2.34
C ALA A 122 15.49 -2.77 -2.68
N LYS A 123 16.21 -2.30 -3.71
CA LYS A 123 17.55 -2.80 -4.09
C LYS A 123 18.58 -2.64 -2.96
N LYS A 124 18.57 -1.51 -2.26
CA LYS A 124 19.48 -1.25 -1.12
C LYS A 124 19.20 -2.17 0.07
N LEU A 125 17.96 -2.58 0.27
CA LEU A 125 17.56 -3.50 1.34
C LEU A 125 17.94 -4.95 1.01
N SER A 126 17.75 -5.39 -0.24
CA SER A 126 18.12 -6.74 -0.67
C SER A 126 19.64 -6.94 -0.78
N GLY A 127 20.40 -5.90 -1.18
CA GLY A 127 21.86 -5.94 -1.25
C GLY A 127 22.59 -5.85 0.10
N ARG A 128 21.87 -5.81 1.23
CA ARG A 128 22.42 -5.69 2.59
C ARG A 128 22.43 -7.01 3.38
N GLN A 129 22.15 -8.15 2.75
CA GLN A 129 22.26 -9.44 3.43
C GLN A 129 23.74 -9.76 3.74
N PRO A 130 24.10 -10.05 5.01
CA PRO A 130 25.47 -10.41 5.41
C PRO A 130 25.90 -11.77 4.85
#